data_AF-A0A6C0UKC8-F1
#
_entry.id   AF-A0A6C0UKC8-F1
#
_cell.length_a   1.000
_cell.length_b   1.000
_cell.length_c   1.000
_cell.angle_alpha   90.00
_cell.angle_beta   90.00
_cell.angle_gamma   90.00
#
_symmetry.space_group_name_H-M   'P 1'
#
loop_
_entity.id
_entity.type
_entity.pdbx_description
1 polymer ?
#
loop_
_entity_poly.entity_id
_entity_poly.type
_entity_poly.pdbx_seq_one_letter_code
_entity_poly.pdbx_strand_id
1 'polypeptide(L)'
;MATENNDISFEDIDWDTQSTSTLSLSKQGIAEGVCYLLIVALFAYDYAVIENAHPLIWNWDVLSVEWLFAATFVALFFHIALPLYKNERMRQFYWRRFKKNRIAIVALAYLAVVFVIGILGPLVVDPPQVRFTNRILPPVGVTAVVDGVAKTGTWQYPLGTSAEGRGILALVVYGMRVSMEVGLVSTIIAVFIGSLVGSVAALATATDIGWMDEVLMRYTDIQSVFPVFILLLLLVYLFGAELWMIIALYGFFGWEGIARTVRGEALQRSSEAYIKAARASGANMLYIVRTHLIPNSANSVIISASVLIPGFILGEATLAFLGFSDPSTFSWGRTISAGQANIEQAWWISTIPGLFLFFTVLSFYYVGEAMRDAMDPRQEIEGGGGL
;
A
#
# COMPACT_ATOMS: atom_id res chain seq x y z
N MET A 1 -17.59 -47.29 -9.43
CA MET A 1 -17.58 -45.83 -9.61
C MET A 1 -16.88 -45.26 -8.39
N ALA A 2 -15.54 -45.23 -8.45
CA ALA A 2 -14.67 -44.96 -7.31
C ALA A 2 -14.31 -43.47 -7.30
N THR A 3 -14.42 -42.85 -6.14
CA THR A 3 -13.96 -41.50 -5.83
C THR A 3 -12.44 -41.44 -5.93
N GLU A 4 -11.91 -40.65 -6.86
CA GLU A 4 -10.51 -40.25 -6.90
C GLU A 4 -10.20 -39.48 -5.61
N ASN A 5 -9.62 -40.19 -4.65
CA ASN A 5 -9.13 -39.64 -3.41
C ASN A 5 -7.74 -39.06 -3.71
N ASN A 6 -7.65 -37.73 -3.78
CA ASN A 6 -6.42 -37.00 -4.07
C ASN A 6 -5.59 -36.81 -2.79
N ASP A 7 -5.41 -37.90 -2.04
CA ASP A 7 -4.61 -37.95 -0.83
C ASP A 7 -3.13 -38.06 -1.23
N ILE A 8 -2.42 -36.96 -1.03
CA ILE A 8 -1.00 -36.84 -1.29
C ILE A 8 -0.26 -37.78 -0.32
N SER A 9 0.54 -38.70 -0.85
CA SER A 9 1.39 -39.58 -0.03
C SER A 9 2.58 -38.77 0.49
N PHE A 10 3.13 -39.16 1.65
CA PHE A 10 4.38 -38.60 2.19
C PHE A 10 5.57 -38.69 1.20
N GLU A 11 5.44 -39.57 0.20
CA GLU A 11 6.39 -39.85 -0.87
C GLU A 11 6.34 -38.83 -2.02
N ASP A 12 5.27 -38.03 -2.14
CA ASP A 12 5.11 -37.01 -3.18
C ASP A 12 5.77 -35.66 -2.81
N ILE A 13 6.34 -35.57 -1.61
CA ILE A 13 7.06 -34.37 -1.13
C ILE A 13 8.52 -34.47 -1.59
N ASP A 14 8.91 -33.60 -2.51
CA ASP A 14 10.30 -33.46 -2.95
C ASP A 14 11.15 -32.80 -1.85
N TRP A 15 11.76 -33.63 -1.00
CA TRP A 15 12.57 -33.21 0.15
C TRP A 15 13.85 -32.46 -0.23
N ASP A 16 14.36 -32.62 -1.45
CA ASP A 16 15.56 -31.91 -1.93
C ASP A 16 15.30 -30.42 -2.13
N THR A 17 14.03 -30.01 -2.26
CA THR A 17 13.65 -28.58 -2.26
C THR A 17 13.56 -27.96 -0.86
N GLN A 18 13.50 -28.79 0.20
CA GLN A 18 13.43 -28.33 1.59
C GLN A 18 14.76 -28.41 2.34
N SER A 19 15.81 -29.01 1.76
CA SER A 19 17.16 -28.93 2.31
C SER A 19 17.77 -27.55 2.05
N THR A 20 17.30 -26.52 2.73
CA THR A 20 17.89 -25.18 2.63
C THR A 20 19.22 -25.16 3.37
N SER A 21 20.30 -25.34 2.61
CA SER A 21 21.61 -24.77 2.92
C SER A 21 21.41 -23.33 3.41
N THR A 22 21.98 -23.00 4.56
CA THR A 22 21.79 -21.73 5.28
C THR A 22 22.26 -20.48 4.53
N LEU A 23 22.82 -20.65 3.32
CA LEU A 23 23.40 -19.60 2.47
C LEU A 23 23.08 -19.73 0.97
N SER A 24 22.26 -20.69 0.53
CA SER A 24 21.90 -20.74 -0.90
C SER A 24 20.84 -19.68 -1.22
N LEU A 25 21.27 -18.58 -1.85
CA LEU A 25 20.37 -17.60 -2.42
C LEU A 25 19.41 -18.31 -3.39
N SER A 26 18.12 -18.33 -3.05
CA SER A 26 17.08 -18.84 -3.96
C SER A 26 17.16 -18.07 -5.28
N LYS A 27 16.92 -18.74 -6.42
CA LYS A 27 16.85 -18.09 -7.74
C LYS A 27 15.90 -16.88 -7.73
N GLN A 28 14.85 -16.95 -6.92
CA GLN A 28 13.91 -15.84 -6.68
C GLN A 28 14.57 -14.66 -5.97
N GLY A 29 15.33 -14.90 -4.90
CA GLY A 29 16.02 -13.84 -4.15
C GLY A 29 17.15 -13.19 -4.97
N ILE A 30 17.80 -13.93 -5.86
CA ILE A 30 18.77 -13.36 -6.82
C ILE A 30 18.05 -12.43 -7.79
N ALA A 31 16.94 -12.86 -8.39
CA ALA A 31 16.16 -12.04 -9.33
C ALA A 31 15.64 -10.76 -8.66
N GLU A 32 15.13 -10.86 -7.43
CA GLU A 32 14.69 -9.73 -6.62
C GLU A 32 15.83 -8.76 -6.32
N GLY A 33 16.98 -9.28 -5.86
CA GLY A 33 18.17 -8.48 -5.60
C GLY A 33 18.70 -7.76 -6.85
N VAL A 34 18.64 -8.41 -8.02
CA VAL A 34 18.99 -7.77 -9.30
C VAL A 34 18.02 -6.63 -9.63
N CYS A 35 16.70 -6.82 -9.45
CA CYS A 35 15.73 -5.74 -9.66
C CYS A 35 16.01 -4.55 -8.75
N TYR A 36 16.29 -4.76 -7.46
CA TYR A 36 16.64 -3.67 -6.55
C TYR A 36 17.96 -3.00 -6.89
N LEU A 37 18.99 -3.77 -7.26
CA LEU A 37 20.26 -3.21 -7.71
C LEU A 37 20.09 -2.36 -8.97
N LEU A 38 19.26 -2.78 -9.91
CA LEU A 38 18.92 -2.00 -11.10
C LEU A 38 18.21 -0.69 -10.73
N ILE A 39 17.23 -0.73 -9.82
CA ILE A 39 16.54 0.47 -9.33
C ILE A 39 17.54 1.43 -8.67
N VAL A 40 18.40 0.94 -7.79
CA VAL A 40 19.41 1.76 -7.09
C VAL A 40 20.43 2.32 -8.07
N ALA A 41 20.88 1.54 -9.05
CA ALA A 41 21.81 2.00 -10.07
C ALA A 41 21.19 3.08 -10.97
N LEU A 42 19.92 2.91 -11.37
CA LEU A 42 19.20 3.90 -12.16
C LEU A 42 18.95 5.17 -11.34
N PHE A 43 18.55 5.06 -10.08
CA PHE A 43 18.44 6.21 -9.17
C PHE A 43 19.77 6.94 -8.99
N ALA A 44 20.86 6.21 -8.78
CA ALA A 44 22.19 6.82 -8.64
C ALA A 44 22.63 7.51 -9.93
N TYR A 45 22.30 6.94 -11.09
CA TYR A 45 22.55 7.56 -12.39
C TYR A 45 21.73 8.82 -12.61
N ASP A 46 20.42 8.76 -12.32
CA ASP A 46 19.50 9.89 -12.34
C ASP A 46 20.02 11.03 -11.44
N TYR A 47 20.31 10.72 -10.17
CA TYR A 47 20.76 11.70 -9.18
C TYR A 47 22.15 12.30 -9.48
N ALA A 48 23.10 11.50 -9.99
CA ALA A 48 24.50 11.91 -10.13
C ALA A 48 24.88 12.41 -11.53
N VAL A 49 24.17 11.99 -12.57
CA VAL A 49 24.56 12.24 -13.98
C VAL A 49 23.56 13.15 -14.69
N ILE A 50 22.28 13.00 -14.39
CA ILE A 50 21.23 13.82 -14.97
C ILE A 50 20.98 14.98 -14.01
N GLU A 51 21.62 16.12 -14.26
CA GLU A 51 21.16 17.38 -13.68
C GLU A 51 19.68 17.57 -14.06
N ASN A 52 18.85 18.15 -13.16
CA ASN A 52 17.38 18.33 -13.21
C ASN A 52 16.76 18.94 -14.52
N ALA A 53 17.51 19.02 -15.61
CA ALA A 53 17.12 19.59 -16.90
C ALA A 53 16.68 18.54 -17.95
N HIS A 54 16.96 17.24 -17.76
CA HIS A 54 16.64 16.21 -18.76
C HIS A 54 15.94 14.97 -18.16
N PRO A 55 14.62 14.82 -18.35
CA PRO A 55 13.88 13.66 -17.85
C PRO A 55 14.41 12.33 -18.40
N LEU A 56 14.64 11.37 -17.50
CA LEU A 56 15.28 10.08 -17.78
C LEU A 56 14.44 9.17 -18.69
N ILE A 57 13.10 9.31 -18.64
CA ILE A 57 12.16 8.50 -19.43
C ILE A 57 11.17 9.42 -20.15
N TRP A 58 11.29 9.59 -21.47
CA TRP A 58 10.27 10.22 -22.34
C TRP A 58 9.55 11.47 -21.78
N ASN A 59 10.29 12.44 -21.24
CA ASN A 59 9.76 13.67 -20.62
C ASN A 59 9.20 13.55 -19.19
N TRP A 60 9.39 12.41 -18.53
CA TRP A 60 9.02 12.18 -17.14
C TRP A 60 10.18 12.52 -16.21
N ASP A 61 9.98 13.53 -15.37
CA ASP A 61 10.92 13.92 -14.32
C ASP A 61 10.65 13.04 -13.10
N VAL A 62 11.54 12.09 -12.84
CA VAL A 62 11.30 11.01 -11.87
C VAL A 62 11.61 11.55 -10.48
N LEU A 63 10.58 11.95 -9.71
CA LEU A 63 10.76 12.37 -8.33
C LEU A 63 11.38 11.24 -7.48
N SER A 64 12.14 11.58 -6.42
CA SER A 64 12.75 10.61 -5.50
C SER A 64 11.76 9.57 -4.94
N VAL A 65 10.48 9.94 -4.83
CA VAL A 65 9.38 9.06 -4.38
C VAL A 65 9.03 7.99 -5.41
N GLU A 66 9.20 8.26 -6.70
CA GLU A 66 8.86 7.34 -7.78
C GLU A 66 9.78 6.13 -7.82
N TRP A 67 11.06 6.31 -7.43
CA TRP A 67 12.00 5.21 -7.26
C TRP A 67 11.59 4.28 -6.11
N LEU A 68 11.11 4.84 -4.99
CA LEU A 68 10.54 4.06 -3.89
C LEU A 68 9.25 3.36 -4.29
N PHE A 69 8.44 4.00 -5.13
CA PHE A 69 7.22 3.41 -5.68
C PHE A 69 7.53 2.25 -6.64
N ALA A 70 8.54 2.36 -7.48
CA ALA A 70 9.03 1.25 -8.31
C ALA A 70 9.53 0.08 -7.45
N ALA A 71 10.32 0.37 -6.41
CA ALA A 71 10.80 -0.64 -5.45
C ALA A 71 9.63 -1.34 -4.73
N THR A 72 8.56 -0.60 -4.43
CA THR A 72 7.31 -1.11 -3.86
C THR A 72 6.66 -2.14 -4.79
N PHE A 73 6.57 -1.88 -6.09
CA PHE A 73 6.03 -2.87 -7.04
C PHE A 73 6.88 -4.12 -7.15
N VAL A 74 8.21 -3.98 -7.13
CA VAL A 74 9.12 -5.13 -7.09
C VAL A 74 8.84 -5.98 -5.84
N ALA A 75 8.72 -5.35 -4.67
CA ALA A 75 8.39 -6.04 -3.42
C ALA A 75 7.04 -6.78 -3.51
N LEU A 76 5.98 -6.10 -3.97
CA LEU A 76 4.65 -6.70 -4.13
C LEU A 76 4.66 -7.84 -5.14
N PHE A 77 5.42 -7.72 -6.23
CA PHE A 77 5.54 -8.77 -7.22
C PHE A 77 6.18 -10.03 -6.64
N PHE A 78 7.34 -9.91 -5.99
CA PHE A 78 8.07 -11.07 -5.47
C PHE A 78 7.41 -11.70 -4.24
N HIS A 79 6.76 -10.90 -3.37
CA HIS A 79 6.18 -11.40 -2.13
C HIS A 79 4.68 -11.72 -2.20
N ILE A 80 3.94 -11.18 -3.17
CA ILE A 80 2.49 -11.42 -3.30
C ILE A 80 2.15 -12.03 -4.65
N ALA A 81 2.48 -11.37 -5.76
CA ALA A 81 2.02 -11.81 -7.08
C ALA A 81 2.65 -13.14 -7.53
N LEU A 82 3.97 -13.29 -7.36
CA LEU A 82 4.71 -14.47 -7.80
C LEU A 82 4.34 -15.74 -7.01
N PRO A 83 4.21 -15.72 -5.66
CA PRO A 83 3.73 -16.88 -4.90
C PRO A 83 2.30 -17.28 -5.28
N LEU A 84 1.39 -16.32 -5.47
CA LEU A 84 0.02 -16.57 -5.93
C LEU A 84 -0.02 -17.13 -7.36
N TYR A 85 0.90 -16.70 -8.22
CA TYR A 85 0.98 -17.23 -9.58
C TYR A 85 1.49 -18.67 -9.61
N LYS A 86 2.56 -18.97 -8.84
CA LYS A 86 3.17 -20.30 -8.76
C LYS A 86 2.25 -21.33 -8.09
N ASN A 87 1.52 -20.94 -7.05
CA ASN A 87 0.67 -21.86 -6.31
C ASN A 87 -0.80 -21.74 -6.74
N GLU A 88 -1.14 -22.49 -7.79
CA GLU A 88 -2.49 -22.50 -8.35
C GLU A 88 -3.56 -22.88 -7.32
N ARG A 89 -3.26 -23.80 -6.40
CA ARG A 89 -4.20 -24.22 -5.35
C ARG A 89 -4.54 -23.05 -4.43
N MET A 90 -3.53 -22.33 -3.92
CA MET A 90 -3.74 -21.14 -3.08
C MET A 90 -4.51 -20.04 -3.82
N ARG A 91 -4.15 -19.77 -5.08
CA ARG A 91 -4.85 -18.79 -5.92
C ARG A 91 -6.32 -19.14 -6.07
N GLN A 92 -6.62 -20.38 -6.44
CA GLN A 92 -8.00 -20.82 -6.64
C GLN A 92 -8.78 -20.79 -5.32
N PHE A 93 -8.17 -21.19 -4.20
CA PHE A 93 -8.80 -21.16 -2.88
C PHE A 93 -9.20 -19.72 -2.48
N TYR A 94 -8.24 -18.79 -2.44
CA TYR A 94 -8.51 -17.41 -2.06
C TYR A 94 -9.46 -16.72 -3.04
N TRP A 95 -9.31 -16.97 -4.34
CA TRP A 95 -10.16 -16.35 -5.36
C TRP A 95 -11.61 -16.84 -5.31
N ARG A 96 -11.85 -18.14 -5.08
CA ARG A 96 -13.21 -18.68 -4.92
C ARG A 96 -13.91 -18.04 -3.73
N ARG A 97 -13.18 -17.79 -2.64
CA ARG A 97 -13.71 -17.19 -1.41
C ARG A 97 -13.95 -15.69 -1.59
N PHE A 98 -12.98 -14.96 -2.15
CA PHE A 98 -13.08 -13.54 -2.47
C PHE A 98 -14.26 -13.23 -3.41
N LYS A 99 -14.46 -14.06 -4.43
CA LYS A 99 -15.56 -13.88 -5.41
C LYS A 99 -16.96 -13.99 -4.83
N LYS A 100 -17.14 -14.56 -3.64
CA LYS A 100 -18.45 -14.60 -2.98
C LYS A 100 -18.95 -13.19 -2.64
N ASN A 101 -18.03 -12.26 -2.38
CA ASN A 101 -18.36 -10.87 -2.10
C ASN A 101 -18.37 -10.02 -3.38
N ARG A 102 -19.56 -9.79 -3.94
CA ARG A 102 -19.73 -8.99 -5.18
C ARG A 102 -19.24 -7.55 -5.02
N ILE A 103 -19.41 -6.97 -3.83
CA ILE A 103 -18.96 -5.60 -3.53
C ILE A 103 -17.43 -5.54 -3.60
N ALA A 104 -16.74 -6.53 -3.05
CA ALA A 104 -15.28 -6.62 -3.10
C ALA A 104 -14.74 -6.77 -4.54
N ILE A 105 -15.45 -7.47 -5.43
CA ILE A 105 -15.06 -7.54 -6.85
C ILE A 105 -15.16 -6.17 -7.52
N VAL A 106 -16.26 -5.44 -7.29
CA VAL A 106 -16.45 -4.10 -7.86
C VAL A 106 -15.41 -3.13 -7.31
N ALA A 107 -15.14 -3.18 -6.00
CA ALA A 107 -14.10 -2.41 -5.34
C ALA A 107 -12.70 -2.74 -5.91
N LEU A 108 -12.38 -4.03 -6.10
CA LEU A 108 -11.11 -4.45 -6.69
C LEU A 108 -10.98 -3.96 -8.14
N ALA A 109 -12.05 -4.03 -8.93
CA ALA A 109 -12.05 -3.52 -10.30
C ALA A 109 -11.84 -2.00 -10.34
N TYR A 110 -12.49 -1.26 -9.43
CA TYR A 110 -12.29 0.18 -9.30
C TYR A 110 -10.84 0.52 -8.91
N LEU A 111 -10.28 -0.16 -7.89
CA LEU A 111 -8.87 0.02 -7.52
C LEU A 111 -7.93 -0.31 -8.68
N ALA A 112 -8.19 -1.38 -9.44
CA ALA A 112 -7.39 -1.70 -10.62
C ALA A 112 -7.41 -0.56 -11.64
N VAL A 113 -8.55 0.10 -11.86
CA VAL A 113 -8.66 1.28 -12.72
C VAL A 113 -7.84 2.45 -12.15
N VAL A 114 -7.98 2.77 -10.86
CA VAL A 114 -7.19 3.81 -10.18
C VAL A 114 -5.69 3.53 -10.31
N PHE A 115 -5.27 2.27 -10.18
CA PHE A 115 -3.88 1.86 -10.32
C PHE A 115 -3.36 2.04 -11.73
N VAL A 116 -4.08 1.51 -12.72
CA VAL A 116 -3.69 1.63 -14.13
C VAL A 116 -3.63 3.10 -14.54
N ILE A 117 -4.63 3.91 -14.18
CA ILE A 117 -4.66 5.32 -14.53
C ILE A 117 -3.62 6.12 -13.74
N GLY A 118 -3.38 5.86 -12.47
CA GLY A 118 -2.37 6.62 -11.73
C GLY A 118 -0.93 6.30 -12.15
N ILE A 119 -0.66 5.08 -12.63
CA ILE A 119 0.66 4.69 -13.15
C ILE A 119 0.86 5.18 -14.59
N LEU A 120 -0.10 4.90 -15.48
CA LEU A 120 0.03 5.18 -16.91
C LEU A 120 -0.53 6.54 -17.32
N GLY A 121 -1.39 7.13 -16.50
CA GLY A 121 -2.04 8.41 -16.78
C GLY A 121 -1.06 9.57 -16.95
N PRO A 122 -0.01 9.72 -16.13
CA PRO A 122 1.02 10.74 -16.35
C PRO A 122 1.76 10.60 -17.69
N LEU A 123 1.75 9.41 -18.33
CA LEU A 123 2.33 9.21 -19.67
C LEU A 123 1.43 9.74 -20.79
N VAL A 124 0.14 9.89 -20.53
CA VAL A 124 -0.88 10.28 -21.53
C VAL A 124 -1.41 11.70 -21.26
N VAL A 125 -1.40 12.12 -20.00
CA VAL A 125 -1.97 13.39 -19.53
C VAL A 125 -0.86 14.31 -19.08
N ASP A 126 -0.73 15.43 -19.79
CA ASP A 126 0.23 16.48 -19.45
C ASP A 126 0.03 16.99 -18.01
N PRO A 127 1.11 17.41 -17.33
CA PRO A 127 1.02 18.00 -15.99
C PRO A 127 0.01 19.15 -15.92
N PRO A 128 -0.77 19.27 -14.82
CA PRO A 128 -1.72 20.37 -14.62
C PRO A 128 -1.10 21.78 -14.73
N GLN A 129 -1.24 22.39 -15.91
CA GLN A 129 -0.75 23.76 -16.17
C GLN A 129 -1.76 24.82 -15.75
N VAL A 130 -1.25 25.94 -15.22
CA VAL A 130 -2.06 27.14 -14.92
C VAL A 130 -2.46 27.82 -16.22
N ARG A 131 -3.77 28.05 -16.41
CA ARG A 131 -4.31 28.68 -17.62
C ARG A 131 -5.39 29.70 -17.25
N PHE A 132 -4.98 30.95 -17.09
CA PHE A 132 -5.86 32.04 -16.64
C PHE A 132 -7.06 32.30 -17.56
N THR A 133 -6.95 31.97 -18.85
CA THR A 133 -8.03 32.10 -19.83
C THR A 133 -9.17 31.11 -19.61
N ASN A 134 -8.89 29.97 -18.99
CA ASN A 134 -9.83 28.86 -18.85
C ASN A 134 -10.18 28.61 -17.37
N ARG A 135 -10.23 29.66 -16.54
CA ARG A 135 -10.55 29.54 -15.11
C ARG A 135 -12.01 29.19 -14.88
N ILE A 136 -12.24 28.24 -13.98
CA ILE A 136 -13.57 27.86 -13.49
C ILE A 136 -14.53 27.56 -14.65
N LEU A 137 -14.12 26.67 -15.55
CA LEU A 137 -14.98 26.09 -16.56
C LEU A 137 -15.75 24.92 -15.95
N PRO A 138 -17.09 24.86 -16.13
CA PRO A 138 -17.86 23.73 -15.65
C PRO A 138 -17.56 22.44 -16.42
N PRO A 139 -17.88 21.26 -15.86
CA PRO A 139 -17.85 20.00 -16.57
C PRO A 139 -18.76 20.01 -17.79
N VAL A 140 -18.47 19.12 -18.75
CA VAL A 140 -19.32 18.94 -19.94
C VAL A 140 -20.75 18.60 -19.51
N GLY A 141 -21.73 19.24 -20.15
CA GLY A 141 -23.15 19.08 -19.82
C GLY A 141 -23.64 19.96 -18.67
N VAL A 142 -22.75 20.74 -18.03
CA VAL A 142 -23.09 21.71 -16.99
C VAL A 142 -22.89 23.14 -17.51
N THR A 143 -23.84 24.00 -17.20
CA THR A 143 -23.71 25.47 -17.37
C THR A 143 -23.77 26.09 -15.99
N ALA A 144 -22.76 26.90 -15.66
CA ALA A 144 -22.63 27.57 -14.38
C ALA A 144 -22.43 29.08 -14.60
N VAL A 145 -22.98 29.89 -13.70
CA VAL A 145 -22.73 31.34 -13.70
C VAL A 145 -21.53 31.60 -12.80
N VAL A 146 -20.45 32.08 -13.41
CA VAL A 146 -19.19 32.37 -12.73
C VAL A 146 -18.89 33.84 -12.96
N ASP A 147 -18.69 34.60 -11.88
CA ASP A 147 -18.48 36.06 -11.95
C ASP A 147 -19.59 36.79 -12.75
N GLY A 148 -20.83 36.31 -12.67
CA GLY A 148 -21.97 36.89 -13.40
C GLY A 148 -22.04 36.52 -14.89
N VAL A 149 -21.11 35.70 -15.40
CA VAL A 149 -21.09 35.24 -16.79
C VAL A 149 -21.43 33.75 -16.86
N ALA A 150 -22.40 33.39 -17.70
CA ALA A 150 -22.72 31.99 -17.97
C ALA A 150 -21.58 31.33 -18.76
N LYS A 151 -20.98 30.29 -18.18
CA LYS A 151 -19.97 29.43 -18.81
C LYS A 151 -20.56 28.04 -19.01
N THR A 152 -20.27 27.42 -20.15
CA THR A 152 -20.68 26.05 -20.47
C THR A 152 -19.45 25.16 -20.64
N GLY A 153 -19.55 23.91 -20.17
CA GLY A 153 -18.43 22.98 -20.21
C GLY A 153 -18.02 22.60 -21.63
N THR A 154 -16.74 22.28 -21.81
CA THR A 154 -16.13 21.96 -23.10
C THR A 154 -15.44 20.61 -23.06
N TRP A 155 -15.41 19.90 -24.20
CA TRP A 155 -14.73 18.60 -24.29
C TRP A 155 -13.22 18.65 -24.08
N GLN A 156 -12.62 19.85 -24.21
CA GLN A 156 -11.22 20.05 -23.84
C GLN A 156 -10.98 19.86 -22.33
N TYR A 157 -11.96 20.19 -21.51
CA TYR A 157 -11.93 20.01 -20.05
C TYR A 157 -13.18 19.25 -19.60
N PRO A 158 -13.23 17.91 -19.81
CA PRO A 158 -14.45 17.14 -19.62
C PRO A 158 -14.99 17.21 -18.19
N LEU A 159 -14.10 17.26 -17.20
CA LEU A 159 -14.43 17.40 -15.78
C LEU A 159 -14.36 18.86 -15.28
N GLY A 160 -14.23 19.83 -16.19
CA GLY A 160 -14.07 21.24 -15.88
C GLY A 160 -12.64 21.63 -15.50
N THR A 161 -12.49 22.85 -14.98
CA THR A 161 -11.20 23.43 -14.55
C THR A 161 -11.25 24.03 -13.14
N SER A 162 -10.08 24.15 -12.51
CA SER A 162 -9.86 24.75 -11.20
C SER A 162 -9.94 26.29 -11.23
N ALA A 163 -9.81 26.90 -10.04
CA ALA A 163 -9.69 28.34 -9.89
C ALA A 163 -8.47 28.93 -10.60
N GLU A 164 -7.37 28.18 -10.75
CA GLU A 164 -6.20 28.58 -11.56
C GLU A 164 -6.31 28.15 -13.04
N GLY A 165 -7.43 27.54 -13.44
CA GLY A 165 -7.64 27.04 -14.80
C GLY A 165 -6.93 25.72 -15.11
N ARG A 166 -6.49 24.98 -14.10
CA ARG A 166 -5.97 23.62 -14.28
C ARG A 166 -7.11 22.66 -14.59
N GLY A 167 -6.93 21.74 -15.53
CA GLY A 167 -7.94 20.73 -15.84
C GLY A 167 -8.18 19.77 -14.68
N ILE A 168 -9.44 19.60 -14.26
CA ILE A 168 -9.79 18.70 -13.15
C ILE A 168 -9.46 17.25 -13.47
N LEU A 169 -9.59 16.81 -14.73
CA LEU A 169 -9.20 15.47 -15.14
C LEU A 169 -7.72 15.20 -14.87
N ALA A 170 -6.84 16.13 -15.25
CA ALA A 170 -5.41 15.99 -14.96
C ALA A 170 -5.14 15.98 -13.45
N LEU A 171 -5.79 16.86 -12.68
CA LEU A 171 -5.67 16.87 -11.22
C LEU A 171 -6.14 15.56 -10.58
N VAL A 172 -7.20 14.95 -11.10
CA VAL A 172 -7.67 13.64 -10.64
C VAL A 172 -6.65 12.56 -10.93
N VAL A 173 -6.10 12.51 -12.15
CA VAL A 173 -5.10 11.50 -12.57
C VAL A 173 -3.83 11.60 -11.73
N TYR A 174 -3.28 12.81 -11.56
CA TYR A 174 -2.09 13.00 -10.73
C TYR A 174 -2.39 12.74 -9.24
N GLY A 175 -3.60 13.04 -8.77
CA GLY A 175 -4.01 12.71 -7.41
C GLY A 175 -4.15 11.21 -7.15
N MET A 176 -4.55 10.41 -8.16
CA MET A 176 -4.52 8.94 -8.07
C MET A 176 -3.11 8.44 -7.79
N ARG A 177 -2.12 8.98 -8.51
CA ARG A 177 -0.70 8.64 -8.33
C ARG A 177 -0.24 8.93 -6.91
N VAL A 178 -0.44 10.16 -6.43
CA VAL A 178 -0.03 10.58 -5.08
C VAL A 178 -0.68 9.69 -4.02
N SER A 179 -1.98 9.38 -4.15
CA SER A 179 -2.67 8.51 -3.19
C SER A 179 -2.09 7.09 -3.17
N MET A 180 -1.68 6.54 -4.31
CA MET A 180 -1.03 5.22 -4.35
C MET A 180 0.37 5.24 -3.75
N GLU A 181 1.17 6.26 -4.06
CA GLU A 181 2.51 6.42 -3.49
C GLU A 181 2.44 6.51 -1.97
N VAL A 182 1.55 7.37 -1.45
CA VAL A 182 1.32 7.51 -0.01
C VAL A 182 0.81 6.23 0.62
N GLY A 183 -0.24 5.65 0.05
CA GLY A 183 -0.89 4.46 0.60
C GLY A 183 0.05 3.24 0.62
N LEU A 184 0.73 2.95 -0.49
CA LEU A 184 1.50 1.72 -0.64
C LEU A 184 2.91 1.83 -0.07
N VAL A 185 3.64 2.90 -0.38
CA VAL A 185 5.04 3.02 0.06
C VAL A 185 5.11 3.13 1.57
N SER A 186 4.26 3.97 2.18
CA SER A 186 4.17 4.09 3.65
C SER A 186 3.79 2.75 4.30
N THR A 187 2.86 2.00 3.70
CA THR A 187 2.47 0.67 4.21
C THR A 187 3.61 -0.33 4.13
N ILE A 188 4.40 -0.34 3.06
CA ILE A 188 5.56 -1.24 2.97
C ILE A 188 6.62 -0.88 4.01
N ILE A 189 6.89 0.41 4.22
CA ILE A 189 7.80 0.86 5.28
C ILE A 189 7.28 0.39 6.65
N ALA A 190 5.99 0.59 6.92
CA ALA A 190 5.37 0.17 8.17
C ALA A 190 5.40 -1.35 8.36
N VAL A 191 5.13 -2.11 7.30
CA VAL A 191 5.20 -3.59 7.31
C VAL A 191 6.62 -4.06 7.55
N PHE A 192 7.62 -3.43 6.92
CA PHE A 192 9.02 -3.78 7.08
C PHE A 192 9.48 -3.55 8.53
N ILE A 193 9.29 -2.34 9.05
CA ILE A 193 9.68 -1.99 10.43
C ILE A 193 8.92 -2.88 11.42
N GLY A 194 7.61 -3.01 11.24
CA GLY A 194 6.76 -3.76 12.16
C GLY A 194 7.09 -5.24 12.16
N SER A 195 7.31 -5.84 10.99
CA SER A 195 7.70 -7.25 10.90
C SER A 195 9.08 -7.48 11.50
N LEU A 196 10.02 -6.55 11.32
CA LEU A 196 11.35 -6.63 11.94
C LEU A 196 11.23 -6.58 13.47
N VAL A 197 10.58 -5.57 14.01
CA VAL A 197 10.42 -5.39 15.47
C VAL A 197 9.64 -6.55 16.09
N GLY A 198 8.52 -6.94 15.47
CA GLY A 198 7.69 -8.05 15.96
C GLY A 198 8.42 -9.40 15.93
N SER A 199 9.24 -9.64 14.91
CA SER A 199 10.05 -10.87 14.82
C SER A 199 11.17 -10.90 15.85
N VAL A 200 11.84 -9.77 16.07
CA VAL A 200 12.88 -9.64 17.11
C VAL A 200 12.29 -9.82 18.50
N ALA A 201 11.13 -9.20 18.76
CA ALA A 201 10.40 -9.36 20.02
C ALA A 201 10.01 -10.82 20.26
N ALA A 202 9.45 -11.50 19.25
CA ALA A 202 9.09 -12.92 19.36
C ALA A 202 10.31 -13.83 19.61
N LEU A 203 11.45 -13.55 18.97
CA LEU A 203 12.70 -14.29 19.20
C LEU A 203 13.23 -14.05 20.62
N ALA A 204 13.12 -12.81 21.13
CA ALA A 204 13.55 -12.45 22.47
C ALA A 204 12.76 -13.21 23.54
N THR A 205 11.43 -13.30 23.41
CA THR A 205 10.58 -14.09 24.30
C THR A 205 11.00 -15.56 24.32
N ALA A 206 11.34 -16.12 23.15
CA ALA A 206 11.61 -17.54 23.01
C ALA A 206 13.04 -17.97 23.40
N THR A 207 13.96 -17.02 23.57
CA THR A 207 15.35 -17.28 23.96
C THR A 207 15.61 -16.92 25.42
N ASP A 208 14.56 -16.80 26.24
CA ASP A 208 14.61 -16.37 27.65
C ASP A 208 15.21 -14.96 27.88
N ILE A 209 15.36 -14.16 26.81
CA ILE A 209 15.74 -12.73 26.87
C ILE A 209 14.46 -11.89 26.96
N GLY A 210 13.62 -12.21 27.95
CA GLY A 210 12.26 -11.64 28.07
C GLY A 210 12.22 -10.12 28.24
N TRP A 211 13.30 -9.50 28.73
CA TRP A 211 13.37 -8.05 28.89
C TRP A 211 13.39 -7.31 27.54
N MET A 212 13.97 -7.88 26.48
CA MET A 212 14.05 -7.20 25.18
C MET A 212 12.68 -7.18 24.49
N ASP A 213 11.90 -8.26 24.63
CA ASP A 213 10.50 -8.27 24.24
C ASP A 213 9.69 -7.19 24.96
N GLU A 214 9.79 -7.16 26.30
CA GLU A 214 9.12 -6.15 27.13
C GLU A 214 9.51 -4.72 26.75
N VAL A 215 10.80 -4.45 26.52
CA VAL A 215 11.28 -3.11 26.11
C VAL A 215 10.73 -2.71 24.74
N LEU A 216 10.78 -3.61 23.75
CA LEU A 216 10.28 -3.34 22.40
C LEU A 216 8.76 -3.10 22.41
N MET A 217 8.01 -3.90 23.17
CA MET A 217 6.56 -3.76 23.28
C MET A 217 6.16 -2.53 24.07
N ARG A 218 6.88 -2.19 25.15
CA ARG A 218 6.69 -0.92 25.85
C ARG A 218 6.97 0.29 24.97
N TYR A 219 8.04 0.26 24.17
CA TYR A 219 8.31 1.35 23.22
C TYR A 219 7.18 1.49 22.20
N THR A 220 6.70 0.37 21.67
CA THR A 220 5.56 0.34 20.75
C THR A 220 4.30 0.93 21.41
N ASP A 221 4.02 0.59 22.66
CA ASP A 221 2.91 1.14 23.43
C ASP A 221 3.04 2.66 23.66
N ILE A 222 4.24 3.14 24.01
CA ILE A 222 4.51 4.57 24.20
C ILE A 222 4.29 5.34 22.90
N GLN A 223 4.73 4.79 21.77
CA GLN A 223 4.54 5.41 20.46
C GLN A 223 3.05 5.53 20.10
N SER A 224 2.25 4.48 20.35
CA SER A 224 0.81 4.46 20.02
C SER A 224 -0.03 5.50 20.77
N VAL A 225 0.46 5.97 21.93
CA VAL A 225 -0.20 7.03 22.71
C VAL A 225 0.03 8.41 22.08
N PHE A 226 1.10 8.58 21.30
CA PHE A 226 1.43 9.88 20.71
C PHE A 226 0.48 10.20 19.55
N PRO A 227 -0.13 11.40 19.51
CA PRO A 227 -1.00 11.80 18.40
C PRO A 227 -0.16 12.07 17.14
N VAL A 228 0.08 11.01 16.35
CA VAL A 228 0.92 11.02 15.14
C VAL A 228 0.54 12.15 14.19
N PHE A 229 -0.75 12.43 14.03
CA PHE A 229 -1.24 13.53 13.18
C PHE A 229 -0.71 14.91 13.60
N ILE A 230 -0.67 15.20 14.91
CA ILE A 230 -0.14 16.48 15.43
C ILE A 230 1.37 16.53 15.23
N LEU A 231 2.07 15.41 15.42
CA LEU A 231 3.50 15.31 15.16
C LEU A 231 3.83 15.61 13.70
N LEU A 232 3.06 15.02 12.78
CA LEU A 232 3.22 15.22 11.35
C LEU A 232 3.06 16.69 10.97
N LEU A 233 2.02 17.36 11.48
CA LEU A 233 1.82 18.79 11.26
C LEU A 233 3.03 19.61 11.73
N LEU A 234 3.54 19.32 12.94
CA LEU A 234 4.70 20.01 13.48
C LEU A 234 5.96 19.78 12.63
N LEU A 235 6.24 18.53 12.26
CA LEU A 235 7.42 18.18 11.49
C LEU A 235 7.37 18.76 10.08
N VAL A 236 6.22 18.68 9.41
CA VAL A 236 6.02 19.27 8.09
C VAL A 236 6.12 20.81 8.15
N TYR A 237 5.62 21.43 9.21
CA TYR A 237 5.78 22.87 9.42
C TYR A 237 7.24 23.29 9.60
N LEU A 238 8.04 22.51 10.34
CA LEU A 238 9.44 22.83 10.65
C LEU A 238 10.41 22.54 9.51
N PHE A 239 10.22 21.42 8.81
CA PHE A 239 11.17 20.91 7.82
C PHE A 239 10.68 21.07 6.37
N GLY A 240 9.43 21.48 6.17
CA GLY A 240 8.80 21.59 4.87
C GLY A 240 7.89 20.39 4.55
N ALA A 241 6.94 20.63 3.65
CA ALA A 241 6.04 19.60 3.14
C ALA A 241 6.63 19.00 1.87
N GLU A 242 7.48 17.99 2.01
CA GLU A 242 7.90 17.18 0.85
C GLU A 242 7.14 15.84 0.87
N LEU A 243 6.70 15.36 -0.29
CA LEU A 243 5.89 14.14 -0.38
C LEU A 243 6.62 12.94 0.24
N TRP A 244 7.94 12.81 0.01
CA TRP A 244 8.73 11.73 0.59
C TRP A 244 8.75 11.79 2.12
N MET A 245 8.77 13.01 2.70
CA MET A 245 8.79 13.20 4.14
C MET A 245 7.46 12.74 4.75
N ILE A 246 6.34 13.10 4.11
CA ILE A 246 5.00 12.64 4.52
C ILE A 246 4.93 11.10 4.48
N ILE A 247 5.42 10.48 3.40
CA ILE A 247 5.47 9.02 3.25
C ILE A 247 6.33 8.36 4.32
N ALA A 248 7.55 8.87 4.52
CA ALA A 248 8.51 8.33 5.48
C ALA A 248 7.96 8.42 6.91
N LEU A 249 7.35 9.54 7.28
CA LEU A 249 6.79 9.72 8.61
C LEU A 249 5.56 8.83 8.83
N TYR A 250 4.63 8.72 7.86
CA TYR A 250 3.50 7.79 7.99
C TYR A 250 3.97 6.34 8.12
N GLY A 251 4.94 5.91 7.32
CA GLY A 251 5.53 4.57 7.43
C GLY A 251 6.25 4.34 8.77
N PHE A 252 7.03 5.32 9.22
CA PHE A 252 7.79 5.24 10.48
C PHE A 252 6.91 5.28 11.73
N PHE A 253 5.74 5.90 11.68
CA PHE A 253 4.82 5.92 12.82
C PHE A 253 3.70 4.87 12.73
N GLY A 254 3.48 4.25 11.56
CA GLY A 254 2.38 3.30 11.33
C GLY A 254 2.69 1.82 11.53
N TRP A 255 3.88 1.45 11.99
CA TRP A 255 4.32 0.03 12.08
C TRP A 255 3.84 -0.73 13.32
N GLU A 256 3.34 -0.02 14.34
CA GLU A 256 3.01 -0.55 15.67
C GLU A 256 2.04 -1.75 15.63
N GLY A 257 0.96 -1.64 14.85
CA GLY A 257 -0.04 -2.70 14.72
C GLY A 257 0.52 -3.93 14.04
N ILE A 258 1.42 -3.76 13.06
CA ILE A 258 2.10 -4.85 12.38
C ILE A 258 3.03 -5.58 13.36
N ALA A 259 3.82 -4.85 14.16
CA ALA A 259 4.71 -5.48 15.14
C ALA A 259 3.95 -6.34 16.15
N ARG A 260 2.83 -5.83 16.68
CA ARG A 260 1.96 -6.61 17.59
C ARG A 260 1.38 -7.84 16.89
N THR A 261 0.92 -7.69 15.65
CA THR A 261 0.36 -8.80 14.86
C THR A 261 1.40 -9.91 14.64
N VAL A 262 2.59 -9.55 14.17
CA VAL A 262 3.68 -10.50 13.89
C VAL A 262 4.13 -11.21 15.16
N ARG A 263 4.31 -10.46 16.26
CA ARG A 263 4.66 -11.06 17.56
C ARG A 263 3.56 -12.00 18.04
N GLY A 264 2.29 -11.59 17.98
CA GLY A 264 1.15 -12.39 18.41
C GLY A 264 1.04 -13.71 17.65
N GLU A 265 1.13 -13.66 16.32
CA GLU A 265 1.15 -14.84 15.44
C GLU A 265 2.32 -15.77 15.76
N ALA A 266 3.53 -15.20 15.92
CA ALA A 266 4.70 -15.99 16.23
C ALA A 266 4.57 -16.71 17.58
N LEU A 267 4.07 -16.03 18.61
CA LEU A 267 3.84 -16.62 19.92
C LEU A 267 2.72 -17.66 19.89
N GLN A 268 1.60 -17.39 19.21
CA GLN A 268 0.51 -18.35 19.06
C GLN A 268 0.99 -19.63 18.38
N ARG A 269 1.67 -19.49 17.23
CA ARG A 269 2.15 -20.63 16.45
C ARG A 269 3.31 -21.37 17.11
N SER A 270 4.04 -20.74 18.04
CA SER A 270 5.09 -21.42 18.81
C SER A 270 4.60 -22.65 19.60
N SER A 271 3.29 -22.72 19.86
CA SER A 271 2.64 -23.82 20.59
C SER A 271 2.20 -25.01 19.70
N GLU A 272 2.33 -24.88 18.38
CA GLU A 272 1.85 -25.85 17.40
C GLU A 272 2.67 -27.16 17.36
N ALA A 273 2.02 -28.25 16.97
CA ALA A 273 2.62 -29.60 16.98
C ALA A 273 3.86 -29.71 16.07
N TYR A 274 3.82 -29.10 14.88
CA TYR A 274 4.96 -29.12 13.95
C TYR A 274 6.17 -28.32 14.48
N ILE A 275 5.94 -27.25 15.24
CA ILE A 275 7.02 -26.49 15.89
C ILE A 275 7.65 -27.30 17.02
N LYS A 276 6.82 -27.99 17.83
CA LYS A 276 7.32 -28.89 18.88
C LYS A 276 8.14 -30.04 18.28
N ALA A 277 7.70 -30.62 17.17
CA ALA A 277 8.44 -31.65 16.44
C ALA A 277 9.77 -31.14 15.87
N ALA A 278 9.79 -29.95 15.27
CA ALA A 278 11.02 -29.31 14.78
C ALA A 278 12.02 -29.06 15.93
N ARG A 279 11.54 -28.56 17.07
CA ARG A 279 12.38 -28.34 18.26
C ARG A 279 12.92 -29.65 18.82
N ALA A 280 12.09 -30.69 18.91
CA ALA A 280 12.53 -32.03 19.34
C ALA A 280 13.58 -32.63 18.39
N SER A 281 13.56 -32.23 17.12
CA SER A 281 14.54 -32.61 16.10
C SER A 281 15.82 -31.76 16.14
N GLY A 282 15.97 -30.86 17.10
CA GLY A 282 17.18 -30.03 17.29
C GLY A 282 17.19 -28.69 16.53
N ALA A 283 16.08 -28.26 15.93
CA ALA A 283 16.01 -26.96 15.29
C ALA A 283 16.17 -25.82 16.30
N ASN A 284 17.10 -24.89 16.03
CA ASN A 284 17.30 -23.73 16.89
C ASN A 284 16.15 -22.71 16.72
N MET A 285 15.96 -21.84 17.72
CA MET A 285 14.82 -20.92 17.74
C MET A 285 14.86 -19.90 16.60
N LEU A 286 16.05 -19.46 16.19
CA LEU A 286 16.20 -18.53 15.07
C LEU A 286 15.71 -19.15 13.75
N TYR A 287 16.02 -20.43 13.52
CA TYR A 287 15.51 -21.21 12.41
C TYR A 287 13.99 -21.35 12.49
N ILE A 288 13.46 -21.70 13.67
CA ILE A 288 12.01 -21.81 13.87
C ILE A 288 11.30 -20.48 13.54
N VAL A 289 11.79 -19.36 14.06
CA VAL A 289 11.20 -18.05 13.82
C VAL A 289 11.25 -17.69 12.33
N ARG A 290 12.43 -17.77 11.69
CA ARG A 290 12.61 -17.33 10.30
C ARG A 290 11.98 -18.27 9.27
N THR A 291 12.01 -19.57 9.51
CA THR A 291 11.53 -20.58 8.56
C THR A 291 10.06 -20.92 8.77
N HIS A 292 9.59 -20.91 10.01
CA HIS A 292 8.25 -21.39 10.33
C HIS A 292 7.31 -20.35 10.92
N LEU A 293 7.76 -19.30 11.61
CA LEU A 293 6.83 -18.34 12.22
C LEU A 293 6.58 -17.11 11.34
N ILE A 294 7.64 -16.49 10.80
CA ILE A 294 7.53 -15.29 9.94
C ILE A 294 6.79 -15.57 8.62
N PRO A 295 7.12 -16.61 7.84
CA PRO A 295 6.42 -16.85 6.57
C PRO A 295 4.93 -17.18 6.79
N ASN A 296 4.62 -17.74 7.95
CA ASN A 296 3.28 -18.13 8.34
C ASN A 296 2.43 -16.96 8.88
N SER A 297 3.05 -15.88 9.36
CA SER A 297 2.34 -14.65 9.75
C SER A 297 2.05 -13.73 8.55
N ALA A 298 2.57 -14.05 7.36
CA ALA A 298 2.38 -13.24 6.14
C ALA A 298 0.90 -12.96 5.85
N ASN A 299 0.01 -13.94 6.07
CA ASN A 299 -1.43 -13.75 5.88
C ASN A 299 -1.99 -12.65 6.79
N SER A 300 -1.69 -12.71 8.09
CA SER A 300 -2.15 -11.73 9.08
C SER A 300 -1.51 -10.35 8.84
N VAL A 301 -0.25 -10.31 8.40
CA VAL A 301 0.43 -9.07 8.01
C VAL A 301 -0.24 -8.42 6.80
N ILE A 302 -0.59 -9.20 5.77
CA ILE A 302 -1.27 -8.70 4.57
C ILE A 302 -2.65 -8.11 4.94
N ILE A 303 -3.40 -8.79 5.82
CA ILE A 303 -4.69 -8.29 6.31
C ILE A 303 -4.48 -6.97 7.07
N SER A 304 -3.53 -6.91 8.01
CA SER A 304 -3.25 -5.68 8.76
C SER A 304 -2.76 -4.54 7.87
N ALA A 305 -1.94 -4.84 6.85
CA ALA A 305 -1.47 -3.87 5.87
C ALA A 305 -2.62 -3.26 5.05
N SER A 306 -3.64 -4.05 4.71
CA SER A 306 -4.81 -3.58 3.95
C SER A 306 -5.58 -2.45 4.67
N VAL A 307 -5.53 -2.42 6.00
CA VAL A 307 -6.19 -1.39 6.82
C VAL A 307 -5.36 -0.10 6.89
N LEU A 308 -4.03 -0.19 6.79
CA LEU A 308 -3.14 0.97 6.85
C LEU A 308 -3.26 1.86 5.61
N ILE A 309 -3.35 1.26 4.42
CA ILE A 309 -3.40 1.97 3.14
C ILE A 309 -4.46 3.09 3.11
N PRO A 310 -5.77 2.83 3.36
CA PRO A 310 -6.78 3.88 3.35
C PRO A 310 -6.55 4.91 4.46
N GLY A 311 -6.01 4.51 5.61
CA GLY A 311 -5.65 5.42 6.71
C GLY A 311 -4.58 6.44 6.31
N PHE A 312 -3.52 6.01 5.63
CA PHE A 312 -2.48 6.91 5.14
C PHE A 312 -2.95 7.82 4.01
N ILE A 313 -3.79 7.31 3.10
CA ILE A 313 -4.42 8.13 2.04
C ILE A 313 -5.26 9.25 2.65
N LEU A 314 -6.11 8.92 3.63
CA LEU A 314 -6.92 9.92 4.34
C LEU A 314 -6.05 10.89 5.15
N GLY A 315 -4.97 10.38 5.75
CA GLY A 315 -3.99 11.18 6.48
C GLY A 315 -3.37 12.26 5.61
N GLU A 316 -2.78 11.90 4.47
CA GLU A 316 -2.22 12.87 3.53
C GLU A 316 -3.29 13.82 3.00
N ALA A 317 -4.47 13.31 2.62
CA ALA A 317 -5.54 14.16 2.13
C ALA A 317 -5.96 15.21 3.18
N THR A 318 -5.94 14.86 4.47
CA THR A 318 -6.21 15.77 5.58
C THR A 318 -5.11 16.81 5.75
N LEU A 319 -3.83 16.39 5.73
CA LEU A 319 -2.69 17.32 5.80
C LEU A 319 -2.73 18.31 4.62
N ALA A 320 -2.95 17.80 3.42
CA ALA A 320 -3.06 18.58 2.20
C ALA A 320 -4.23 19.54 2.24
N PHE A 321 -5.37 19.10 2.78
CA PHE A 321 -6.53 19.94 2.94
C PHE A 321 -6.28 21.13 3.87
N LEU A 322 -5.52 20.91 4.95
CA LEU A 322 -5.09 21.93 5.91
C LEU A 322 -3.95 22.83 5.41
N GLY A 323 -3.44 22.60 4.19
CA GLY A 323 -2.36 23.39 3.60
C GLY A 323 -0.94 22.84 3.86
N PHE A 324 -0.82 21.68 4.50
CA PHE A 324 0.45 20.99 4.76
C PHE A 324 0.72 19.90 3.73
N SER A 325 0.69 20.27 2.44
CA SER A 325 1.05 19.37 1.32
C SER A 325 2.20 19.92 0.50
N ASP A 326 2.87 19.01 -0.19
CA ASP A 326 3.93 19.33 -1.13
C ASP A 326 3.42 20.23 -2.27
N PRO A 327 3.95 21.47 -2.39
CA PRO A 327 3.58 22.41 -3.45
C PRO A 327 3.85 21.91 -4.87
N SER A 328 4.79 20.99 -5.04
CA SER A 328 5.16 20.42 -6.34
C SER A 328 4.20 19.32 -6.80
N THR A 329 3.31 18.84 -5.90
CA THR A 329 2.42 17.71 -6.17
C THR A 329 0.96 18.13 -6.31
N PHE A 330 0.19 17.33 -7.05
CA PHE A 330 -1.24 17.56 -7.29
C PHE A 330 -2.08 16.51 -6.59
N SER A 331 -2.10 16.51 -5.25
CA SER A 331 -2.91 15.55 -4.47
C SER A 331 -4.40 15.90 -4.49
N TRP A 332 -5.24 14.89 -4.22
CA TRP A 332 -6.68 15.11 -4.11
C TRP A 332 -7.03 16.03 -2.94
N GLY A 333 -6.41 15.87 -1.77
CA GLY A 333 -6.67 16.73 -0.61
C GLY A 333 -6.38 18.21 -0.91
N ARG A 334 -5.27 18.50 -1.61
CA ARG A 334 -4.92 19.85 -2.06
C ARG A 334 -5.96 20.41 -3.02
N THR A 335 -6.40 19.61 -3.99
CA THR A 335 -7.41 20.01 -4.98
C THR A 335 -8.76 20.29 -4.31
N ILE A 336 -9.14 19.46 -3.35
CA ILE A 336 -10.38 19.63 -2.57
C ILE A 336 -10.36 20.94 -1.80
N SER A 337 -9.24 21.26 -1.14
CA SER A 337 -9.06 22.51 -0.39
C SER A 337 -9.10 23.75 -1.30
N ALA A 338 -8.45 23.69 -2.46
CA ALA A 338 -8.46 24.78 -3.43
C ALA A 338 -9.87 25.12 -3.96
N GLY A 339 -10.77 24.15 -4.01
CA GLY A 339 -12.17 24.36 -4.43
C GLY A 339 -13.10 24.89 -3.34
N GLN A 340 -12.70 24.84 -2.07
CA GLN A 340 -13.60 25.13 -0.93
C GLN A 340 -14.17 26.55 -1.01
N ALA A 341 -13.35 27.53 -1.36
CA ALA A 341 -13.77 28.94 -1.46
C ALA A 341 -14.75 29.21 -2.62
N ASN A 342 -14.82 28.32 -3.60
CA ASN A 342 -15.62 28.51 -4.82
C ASN A 342 -16.78 27.51 -4.92
N ILE A 343 -17.16 26.82 -3.84
CA ILE A 343 -18.09 25.68 -3.92
C ILE A 343 -19.47 26.05 -4.48
N GLU A 344 -19.94 27.28 -4.25
CA GLU A 344 -21.23 27.76 -4.75
C GLU A 344 -21.26 27.90 -6.27
N GLN A 345 -20.15 28.34 -6.87
CA GLN A 345 -20.05 28.60 -8.31
C GLN A 345 -19.36 27.45 -9.07
N ALA A 346 -18.54 26.67 -8.36
CA ALA A 346 -17.57 25.74 -8.92
C ALA A 346 -17.45 24.47 -8.07
N TRP A 347 -18.58 23.90 -7.66
CA TRP A 347 -18.67 22.69 -6.84
C TRP A 347 -17.79 21.54 -7.34
N TRP A 348 -17.62 21.41 -8.66
CA TRP A 348 -16.85 20.33 -9.29
C TRP A 348 -15.38 20.30 -8.86
N ILE A 349 -14.79 21.45 -8.47
CA ILE A 349 -13.38 21.54 -8.07
C ILE A 349 -13.13 20.69 -6.81
N SER A 350 -14.04 20.73 -5.83
CA SER A 350 -13.92 19.93 -4.61
C SER A 350 -14.64 18.59 -4.71
N THR A 351 -15.84 18.56 -5.28
CA THR A 351 -16.68 17.36 -5.28
C THR A 351 -16.11 16.25 -6.15
N ILE A 352 -15.58 16.55 -7.35
CA ILE A 352 -15.08 15.49 -8.24
C ILE A 352 -13.88 14.77 -7.62
N PRO A 353 -12.78 15.44 -7.23
CA PRO A 353 -11.67 14.76 -6.56
C PRO A 353 -12.10 14.10 -5.24
N GLY A 354 -13.04 14.72 -4.51
CA GLY A 354 -13.61 14.15 -3.28
C GLY A 354 -14.32 12.80 -3.51
N LEU A 355 -15.06 12.65 -4.62
CA LEU A 355 -15.68 11.37 -4.98
C LEU A 355 -14.62 10.31 -5.30
N PHE A 356 -13.57 10.66 -6.04
CA PHE A 356 -12.48 9.72 -6.32
C PHE A 356 -11.76 9.28 -5.04
N LEU A 357 -11.47 10.21 -4.12
CA LEU A 357 -10.90 9.91 -2.80
C LEU A 357 -11.83 8.98 -2.02
N PHE A 358 -13.11 9.32 -1.92
CA PHE A 358 -14.13 8.54 -1.22
C PHE A 358 -14.22 7.10 -1.74
N PHE A 359 -14.42 6.93 -3.05
CA PHE A 359 -14.55 5.60 -3.65
C PHE A 359 -13.26 4.79 -3.56
N THR A 360 -12.08 5.44 -3.58
CA THR A 360 -10.80 4.76 -3.39
C THR A 360 -10.66 4.21 -1.97
N VAL A 361 -10.90 5.04 -0.96
CA VAL A 361 -10.86 4.63 0.45
C VAL A 361 -11.88 3.53 0.73
N LEU A 362 -13.11 3.70 0.23
CA LEU A 362 -14.18 2.72 0.37
C LEU A 362 -13.83 1.39 -0.31
N SER A 363 -13.18 1.44 -1.47
CA SER A 363 -12.77 0.23 -2.18
C SER A 363 -11.67 -0.52 -1.44
N PHE A 364 -10.68 0.18 -0.89
CA PHE A 364 -9.67 -0.45 -0.05
C PHE A 364 -10.28 -1.11 1.20
N TYR A 365 -11.26 -0.47 1.83
CA TYR A 365 -11.99 -1.05 2.94
C TYR A 365 -12.66 -2.38 2.57
N TYR A 366 -13.46 -2.41 1.50
CA TYR A 366 -14.15 -3.65 1.07
C TYR A 366 -13.19 -4.75 0.60
N VAL A 367 -12.10 -4.38 -0.09
CA VAL A 367 -11.08 -5.34 -0.50
C VAL A 367 -10.38 -5.91 0.74
N GLY A 368 -10.01 -5.09 1.72
CA GLY A 368 -9.39 -5.53 2.96
C GLY A 368 -10.28 -6.48 3.76
N GLU A 369 -11.57 -6.19 3.87
CA GLU A 369 -12.52 -7.07 4.56
C GLU A 369 -12.68 -8.41 3.83
N ALA A 370 -12.83 -8.38 2.50
CA ALA A 370 -12.91 -9.62 1.73
C ALA A 370 -11.61 -10.43 1.72
N MET A 371 -10.45 -9.77 1.83
CA MET A 371 -9.16 -10.45 2.04
C MET A 371 -9.12 -11.12 3.41
N ARG A 372 -9.56 -10.42 4.47
CA ARG A 372 -9.70 -11.00 5.82
C ARG A 372 -10.59 -12.24 5.79
N ASP A 373 -11.78 -12.14 5.21
CA ASP A 373 -12.72 -13.27 5.07
C ASP A 373 -12.15 -14.42 4.25
N ALA A 374 -11.38 -14.10 3.20
CA ALA A 374 -10.78 -15.11 2.34
C ALA A 374 -9.62 -15.87 3.03
N MET A 375 -8.96 -15.22 3.98
CA MET A 375 -7.73 -15.69 4.62
C MET A 375 -7.94 -16.16 6.07
N ASP A 376 -9.14 -16.00 6.64
CA ASP A 376 -9.51 -16.52 7.96
C ASP A 376 -9.75 -18.05 7.93
N PRO A 377 -8.91 -18.85 8.61
CA PRO A 377 -9.05 -20.31 8.65
C PRO A 377 -10.24 -20.78 9.50
N ARG A 378 -10.82 -19.96 10.38
CA ARG A 378 -11.90 -20.39 11.29
C ARG A 378 -13.24 -20.58 10.57
N GLN A 379 -13.44 -19.92 9.44
CA GLN A 379 -14.62 -20.10 8.61
C GLN A 379 -14.68 -21.48 7.91
N GLU A 380 -13.69 -22.35 8.12
CA GLU A 380 -13.68 -23.74 7.68
C GLU A 380 -14.45 -24.66 8.66
N ILE A 381 -14.50 -24.31 9.94
CA ILE A 381 -15.10 -25.13 11.00
C ILE A 381 -16.63 -25.04 11.01
N GLU A 382 -17.20 -23.87 10.72
CA GLU A 382 -18.67 -23.68 10.73
C GLU A 382 -19.38 -24.28 9.51
N GLY A 383 -18.66 -24.49 8.40
CA GLY A 383 -19.22 -25.11 7.19
C GLY A 383 -19.22 -26.65 7.20
N GLY A 384 -18.45 -27.27 8.09
CA GLY A 384 -18.29 -28.74 8.18
C GLY A 384 -19.06 -29.40 9.32
N GLY A 385 -19.62 -28.62 10.26
CA GLY A 385 -20.36 -29.12 11.43
C GLY A 385 -21.86 -29.39 11.18
N GLY A 386 -22.30 -29.36 9.93
CA GLY A 386 -23.70 -29.55 9.53
C GLY A 386 -23.88 -30.74 8.60
N LEU A 387 -23.52 -31.95 9.04
CA LEU A 387 -24.03 -33.22 8.52
C LEU A 387 -24.16 -34.24 9.65
#